data_AF-A0A2E1V3E1-F1
#
_entry.id   AF-A0A2E1V3E1-F1
#
_cell.length_a   1.000
_cell.length_b   1.000
_cell.length_c   1.000
_cell.angle_alpha   90.00
_cell.angle_beta   90.00
_cell.angle_gamma   90.00
#
_symmetry.space_group_name_H-M   'P 1'
#
loop_
_entity.id
_entity.type
_entity.pdbx_description
1 polymer ?
#
loop_
_entity_poly.entity_id
_entity_poly.type
_entity_poly.pdbx_seq_one_letter_code
_entity_poly.pdbx_strand_id
1 'polypeptide(L)'
;MLPWDGVINLLAAAGVGAVALHMLLPVRRNRLPSLLEVRFGALSLLLALFLASRGFYWISEIRVFLGLSFVAICFVPLGLLLAVEGLLRRHAPLALKLFALLGALLCLLITILFAASTSMVHSLFLAGFQILGLLLPSLWAFLRDRSQLSRRENQRVNGLLTLTLIGVPFIATDFSDLLTVLPVHLGAIAILMFAYATVHSARLPRQNPVLSWRFLSLILTTLLVAPALIWLTDLSRWDTFIKLTALVFTVSLLLTLLLELLNLRDQSEERALLRVLSALDFSRPEAVVNRLTRFSPFEHAWLIRPGSGPVPADFRLQPNRIYRRNPPSGPEATPHDTSHRDAAAVLESIGADILFVIDPNTDAYCAVEVQDPTANTADWAKILAALARAKSLND
;
A
#
# COMPACT_ATOMS: atom_id res chain seq x y z
N MET A 1 27.02 0.63 -20.59
CA MET A 1 26.93 0.59 -19.11
C MET A 1 26.29 -0.74 -18.72
N LEU A 2 26.78 -1.43 -17.69
CA LEU A 2 26.17 -2.71 -17.26
C LEU A 2 24.69 -2.50 -16.87
N PRO A 3 23.80 -3.50 -17.02
CA PRO A 3 22.35 -3.38 -16.82
C PRO A 3 21.89 -3.08 -15.37
N TRP A 4 22.79 -2.79 -14.43
CA TRP A 4 22.49 -2.55 -13.01
C TRP A 4 21.52 -1.38 -12.79
N ASP A 5 21.80 -0.22 -13.39
CA ASP A 5 20.91 0.94 -13.30
C ASP A 5 19.53 0.60 -13.87
N GLY A 6 19.47 -0.16 -14.96
CA GLY A 6 18.22 -0.64 -15.55
C GLY A 6 17.40 -1.50 -14.57
N VAL A 7 18.04 -2.49 -13.96
CA VAL A 7 17.40 -3.39 -12.98
C VAL A 7 16.94 -2.63 -11.73
N ILE A 8 17.78 -1.74 -11.17
CA ILE A 8 17.41 -0.92 -10.01
C ILE A 8 16.20 -0.05 -10.31
N ASN A 9 16.17 0.59 -11.49
CA ASN A 9 15.04 1.39 -11.94
C ASN A 9 13.76 0.54 -12.08
N LEU A 10 13.83 -0.66 -12.67
CA LEU A 10 12.67 -1.54 -12.81
C LEU A 10 12.14 -2.05 -11.46
N LEU A 11 13.03 -2.42 -10.54
CA LEU A 11 12.63 -2.83 -9.18
C LEU A 11 11.97 -1.67 -8.43
N ALA A 12 12.54 -0.47 -8.52
CA ALA A 12 11.94 0.73 -7.94
C ALA A 12 10.58 1.06 -8.59
N ALA A 13 10.47 0.93 -9.91
CA ALA A 13 9.23 1.11 -10.65
C ALA A 13 8.14 0.14 -10.20
N ALA A 14 8.49 -1.13 -9.96
CA ALA A 14 7.55 -2.14 -9.46
C ALA A 14 6.99 -1.75 -8.07
N GLY A 15 7.85 -1.30 -7.15
CA GLY A 15 7.42 -0.87 -5.83
C GLY A 15 6.55 0.38 -5.86
N VAL A 16 6.97 1.41 -6.58
CA VAL A 16 6.20 2.67 -6.70
C VAL A 16 4.91 2.44 -7.49
N GLY A 17 4.94 1.56 -8.51
CA GLY A 17 3.77 1.13 -9.27
C GLY A 17 2.76 0.39 -8.41
N ALA A 18 3.21 -0.47 -7.48
CA ALA A 18 2.33 -1.12 -6.51
C ALA A 18 1.63 -0.10 -5.60
N VAL A 19 2.33 0.98 -5.20
CA VAL A 19 1.70 2.09 -4.46
C VAL A 19 0.65 2.81 -5.31
N ALA A 20 0.98 3.11 -6.57
CA ALA A 20 0.03 3.74 -7.49
C ALA A 20 -1.23 2.88 -7.66
N LEU A 21 -1.05 1.57 -7.86
CA LEU A 21 -2.13 0.60 -7.97
C LEU A 21 -3.00 0.58 -6.71
N HIS A 22 -2.37 0.51 -5.54
CA HIS A 22 -3.08 0.49 -4.25
C HIS A 22 -3.91 1.77 -4.00
N MET A 23 -3.41 2.93 -4.45
CA MET A 23 -4.09 4.22 -4.24
C MET A 23 -5.16 4.51 -5.30
N LEU A 24 -4.93 4.13 -6.56
CA LEU A 24 -5.81 4.47 -7.69
C LEU A 24 -6.86 3.41 -7.96
N LEU A 25 -6.52 2.12 -7.81
CA LEU A 25 -7.51 1.06 -7.99
C LEU A 25 -8.29 0.89 -6.69
N PRO A 26 -9.61 1.11 -6.72
CA PRO A 26 -10.42 0.82 -5.56
C PRO A 26 -10.41 -0.69 -5.35
N VAL A 27 -9.67 -1.15 -4.32
CA VAL A 27 -9.69 -2.55 -3.85
C VAL A 27 -11.11 -2.99 -3.47
N ARG A 28 -12.06 -2.05 -3.37
CA ARG A 28 -13.47 -2.29 -3.04
C ARG A 28 -14.39 -1.81 -4.13
N ARG A 29 -15.31 -2.67 -4.56
CA ARG A 29 -16.34 -2.39 -5.58
C ARG A 29 -17.10 -1.06 -5.40
N ASN A 30 -17.21 -0.51 -4.18
CA ASN A 30 -18.04 0.69 -3.89
C ASN A 30 -17.31 1.85 -3.17
N ARG A 31 -15.97 1.88 -3.08
CA ARG A 31 -15.26 3.04 -2.50
C ARG A 31 -14.53 3.80 -3.60
N LEU A 32 -14.97 5.02 -3.89
CA LEU A 32 -14.19 5.93 -4.71
C LEU A 32 -12.92 6.38 -3.95
N PRO A 33 -11.75 6.42 -4.60
CA PRO A 33 -10.54 6.93 -3.99
C PRO A 33 -10.74 8.40 -3.59
N SER A 34 -10.26 8.76 -2.41
CA SER A 34 -10.27 10.15 -1.96
C SER A 34 -9.39 11.01 -2.86
N LEU A 35 -9.66 12.33 -2.92
CA LEU A 35 -8.86 13.26 -3.73
C LEU A 35 -7.35 13.19 -3.38
N LEU A 36 -7.02 12.94 -2.11
CA LEU A 36 -5.63 12.77 -1.66
C LEU A 36 -5.02 11.47 -2.22
N GLU A 37 -5.74 10.34 -2.13
CA GLU A 37 -5.31 9.06 -2.71
C GLU A 37 -5.12 9.19 -4.23
N VAL A 38 -6.01 9.90 -4.93
CA VAL A 38 -5.86 10.17 -6.38
C VAL A 38 -4.61 11.00 -6.67
N ARG A 39 -4.35 12.07 -5.91
CA ARG A 39 -3.18 12.95 -6.13
C ARG A 39 -1.85 12.22 -5.87
N PHE A 40 -1.75 11.48 -4.77
CA PHE A 40 -0.57 10.67 -4.47
C PHE A 40 -0.43 9.49 -5.43
N GLY A 41 -1.53 8.83 -5.79
CA GLY A 41 -1.55 7.74 -6.76
C GLY A 41 -1.11 8.19 -8.15
N ALA A 42 -1.54 9.36 -8.61
CA ALA A 42 -1.11 9.95 -9.88
C ALA A 42 0.38 10.32 -9.87
N LEU A 43 0.89 10.90 -8.77
CA LEU A 43 2.32 11.15 -8.60
C LEU A 43 3.12 9.84 -8.62
N SER A 44 2.68 8.82 -7.88
CA SER A 44 3.31 7.49 -7.89
C SER A 44 3.28 6.87 -9.29
N LEU A 45 2.19 7.03 -10.04
CA LEU A 45 2.10 6.54 -11.42
C LEU A 45 3.11 7.24 -12.33
N LEU A 46 3.25 8.56 -12.24
CA LEU A 46 4.24 9.33 -13.02
C LEU A 46 5.67 8.88 -12.68
N LEU A 47 5.97 8.71 -11.39
CA LEU A 47 7.27 8.24 -10.92
C LEU A 47 7.56 6.80 -11.36
N ALA A 48 6.57 5.91 -11.29
CA ALA A 48 6.69 4.54 -11.78
C ALA A 48 6.90 4.49 -13.29
N LEU A 49 6.19 5.32 -14.06
CA LEU A 49 6.35 5.44 -15.51
C LEU A 49 7.75 5.95 -15.88
N PHE A 50 8.23 6.98 -15.18
CA PHE A 50 9.59 7.49 -15.34
C PHE A 50 10.63 6.39 -15.08
N LEU A 51 10.54 5.69 -13.95
CA LEU A 51 11.48 4.64 -13.59
C LEU A 51 11.40 3.43 -14.52
N ALA A 52 10.20 2.98 -14.88
CA ALA A 52 10.02 1.84 -15.77
C ALA A 52 10.60 2.13 -17.16
N SER A 53 10.25 3.28 -17.73
CA SER A 53 10.76 3.69 -19.04
C SER A 53 12.27 3.90 -19.04
N ARG A 54 12.84 4.55 -18.02
CA ARG A 54 14.30 4.63 -17.86
C ARG A 54 14.92 3.25 -17.73
N GLY A 55 14.36 2.38 -16.89
CA GLY A 55 14.83 1.00 -16.71
C GLY A 55 14.88 0.20 -18.02
N PHE A 56 13.79 0.24 -18.79
CA PHE A 56 13.72 -0.41 -20.09
C PHE A 56 14.69 0.18 -21.11
N TYR A 57 14.88 1.50 -21.14
CA TYR A 57 15.87 2.13 -22.02
C TYR A 57 17.28 1.60 -21.74
N TRP A 58 17.67 1.50 -20.47
CA TRP A 58 19.03 1.07 -20.09
C TRP A 58 19.30 -0.42 -20.36
N ILE A 59 18.26 -1.24 -20.51
CA ILE A 59 18.37 -2.67 -20.81
C ILE A 59 18.25 -2.94 -22.31
N SER A 60 17.32 -2.27 -23.00
CA SER A 60 16.97 -2.54 -24.40
C SER A 60 17.59 -1.55 -25.39
N GLU A 61 18.11 -0.42 -24.92
CA GLU A 61 18.62 0.71 -25.72
C GLU A 61 17.59 1.34 -26.68
N ILE A 62 16.29 1.04 -26.50
CA ILE A 62 15.20 1.57 -27.34
C ILE A 62 14.87 3.02 -26.96
N ARG A 63 15.13 3.96 -27.86
CA ARG A 63 14.98 5.42 -27.65
C ARG A 63 13.57 5.88 -27.27
N VAL A 64 12.53 5.14 -27.66
CA VAL A 64 11.13 5.46 -27.29
C VAL A 64 10.96 5.50 -25.78
N PHE A 65 11.59 4.57 -25.06
CA PHE A 65 11.54 4.54 -23.60
C PHE A 65 12.28 5.72 -22.98
N LEU A 66 13.38 6.18 -23.57
CA LEU A 66 14.06 7.39 -23.11
C LEU A 66 13.16 8.62 -23.26
N GLY A 67 12.50 8.79 -24.41
CA GLY A 67 11.54 9.88 -24.62
C GLY A 67 10.38 9.85 -23.62
N LEU A 68 9.80 8.66 -23.39
CA LEU A 68 8.74 8.48 -22.40
C LEU A 68 9.20 8.84 -20.97
N SER A 69 10.45 8.52 -20.62
CA SER A 69 11.02 8.89 -19.33
C SER A 69 11.11 10.41 -19.16
N PHE A 70 11.52 11.13 -20.20
CA PHE A 70 11.57 12.59 -20.16
C PHE A 70 10.18 13.23 -20.09
N VAL A 71 9.20 12.69 -20.80
CA VAL A 71 7.80 13.16 -20.69
C VAL A 71 7.31 12.98 -19.26
N ALA A 72 7.50 11.80 -18.67
CA ALA A 72 7.05 11.52 -17.31
C ALA A 72 7.71 12.44 -16.26
N ILE A 73 9.04 12.60 -16.31
CA ILE A 73 9.77 13.40 -15.32
C ILE A 73 9.42 14.89 -15.40
N CYS A 74 9.07 15.43 -16.58
CA CYS A 74 8.64 16.83 -16.73
C CYS A 74 7.41 17.15 -15.86
N PHE A 75 6.49 16.20 -15.66
CA PHE A 75 5.27 16.41 -14.89
C PHE A 75 5.40 16.05 -13.40
N VAL A 76 6.53 15.49 -12.95
CA VAL A 76 6.74 15.10 -11.55
C VAL A 76 6.63 16.30 -10.59
N PRO A 77 7.25 17.47 -10.85
CA PRO A 77 7.08 18.66 -9.99
C PRO A 77 5.63 19.10 -9.81
N LEU A 78 4.83 19.00 -10.88
CA LEU A 78 3.39 19.32 -10.83
C LEU A 78 2.63 18.29 -9.99
N GLY A 79 2.89 17.00 -10.19
CA GLY A 79 2.29 15.93 -9.39
C GLY A 79 2.62 16.08 -7.90
N LEU A 80 3.87 16.42 -7.58
CA LEU A 80 4.31 16.66 -6.21
C LEU A 80 3.62 17.87 -5.59
N LEU A 81 3.54 18.99 -6.31
CA LEU A 81 2.83 20.19 -5.84
C LEU A 81 1.35 19.87 -5.52
N LEU A 82 0.67 19.13 -6.40
CA LEU A 82 -0.72 18.73 -6.19
C LEU A 82 -0.89 17.77 -5.00
N ALA A 83 0.05 16.83 -4.82
CA ALA A 83 0.06 15.93 -3.66
C ALA A 83 0.24 16.71 -2.35
N VAL A 84 1.17 17.66 -2.30
CA VAL A 84 1.39 18.55 -1.15
C VAL A 84 0.17 19.43 -0.91
N GLU A 85 -0.44 19.98 -1.97
CA GLU A 85 -1.70 20.74 -1.88
C GLU A 85 -2.81 19.91 -1.22
N GLY A 86 -2.93 18.63 -1.59
CA GLY A 86 -3.90 17.71 -1.01
C GLY A 86 -3.62 17.43 0.46
N LEU A 87 -2.34 17.29 0.81
CA LEU A 87 -1.89 17.03 2.17
C LEU A 87 -2.14 18.21 3.11
N LEU A 88 -1.94 19.44 2.63
CA LEU A 88 -2.15 20.66 3.42
C LEU A 88 -3.62 21.11 3.46
N ARG A 89 -4.52 20.46 2.70
CA ARG A 89 -5.94 20.85 2.55
C ARG A 89 -6.14 22.32 2.17
N ARG A 90 -5.15 22.91 1.51
CA ARG A 90 -5.09 24.32 1.12
C ARG A 90 -4.57 24.41 -0.29
N HIS A 91 -5.12 25.32 -1.10
CA HIS A 91 -4.59 25.57 -2.43
C HIS A 91 -3.19 26.20 -2.39
N ALA A 92 -2.29 25.68 -3.23
CA ALA A 92 -0.99 26.27 -3.43
C ALA A 92 -1.13 27.66 -4.07
N PRO A 93 -0.24 28.62 -3.74
CA PRO A 93 -0.22 29.93 -4.39
C PRO A 93 -0.09 29.77 -5.90
N LEU A 94 -0.75 30.65 -6.65
CA LEU A 94 -0.81 30.60 -8.10
C LEU A 94 0.58 30.62 -8.74
N ALA A 95 1.54 31.33 -8.15
CA ALA A 95 2.93 31.34 -8.59
C ALA A 95 3.57 29.95 -8.62
N LEU A 96 3.35 29.09 -7.62
CA LEU A 96 3.88 27.73 -7.60
C LEU A 96 3.21 26.85 -8.66
N LYS A 97 1.91 27.04 -8.90
CA LYS A 97 1.17 26.31 -9.93
C LYS A 97 1.66 26.67 -11.32
N LEU A 98 1.83 27.96 -11.60
CA LEU A 98 2.37 28.44 -12.87
C LEU A 98 3.80 27.98 -13.07
N PHE A 99 4.65 28.04 -12.04
CA PHE A 99 6.02 27.52 -12.10
C PHE A 99 6.02 26.03 -12.49
N ALA A 100 5.24 25.20 -11.79
CA ALA A 100 5.20 23.76 -12.07
C ALA A 100 4.61 23.43 -13.45
N LEU A 101 3.55 24.14 -13.86
CA LEU A 101 2.88 23.89 -15.14
C LEU A 101 3.70 24.41 -16.33
N LEU A 102 4.07 25.69 -16.31
CA LEU A 102 4.85 26.31 -17.40
C LEU A 102 6.25 25.71 -17.48
N GLY A 103 6.88 25.42 -16.33
CA GLY A 103 8.16 24.72 -16.28
C GLY A 103 8.08 23.32 -16.87
N ALA A 104 7.01 22.55 -16.59
CA ALA A 104 6.79 21.24 -17.19
C ALA A 104 6.62 21.33 -18.71
N LEU A 105 5.80 22.28 -19.19
CA LEU A 105 5.58 22.50 -20.63
C LEU A 105 6.85 22.95 -21.35
N LEU A 106 7.62 23.85 -20.73
CA LEU A 106 8.89 24.31 -21.28
C LEU A 106 9.93 23.19 -21.32
N CYS A 107 10.06 22.40 -20.25
CA CYS A 107 10.91 21.20 -20.23
C CYS A 107 10.50 20.18 -21.30
N LEU A 108 9.20 19.97 -21.48
CA LEU A 108 8.66 19.08 -22.51
C LEU A 108 9.01 19.59 -23.90
N LEU A 109 8.78 20.88 -24.17
CA LEU A 109 9.09 21.51 -25.45
C LEU A 109 10.59 21.41 -25.77
N ILE A 110 11.45 21.73 -24.80
CA ILE A 110 12.90 21.62 -24.96
C ILE A 110 13.29 20.15 -25.21
N THR A 111 12.74 19.19 -24.47
CA THR A 111 12.99 17.76 -24.69
C THR A 111 12.62 17.35 -26.12
N ILE A 112 11.49 17.81 -26.66
CA ILE A 112 11.03 17.48 -28.01
C ILE A 112 11.94 18.13 -29.07
N LEU A 113 12.27 19.41 -28.91
CA LEU A 113 13.09 20.17 -29.86
C LEU A 113 14.55 19.70 -29.89
N PHE A 114 15.07 19.27 -28.74
CA PHE A 114 16.47 18.86 -28.55
C PHE A 114 16.59 17.35 -28.32
N ALA A 115 15.62 16.55 -28.78
CA ALA A 115 15.48 15.11 -28.55
C ALA A 115 16.71 14.25 -28.89
N ALA A 116 17.71 14.81 -29.58
CA ALA A 116 18.96 14.16 -29.98
C ALA A 116 20.23 14.74 -29.31
N SER A 117 20.15 15.84 -28.55
CA SER A 117 21.31 16.45 -27.90
C SER A 117 21.19 16.40 -26.38
N THR A 118 21.92 15.48 -25.75
CA THR A 118 22.27 15.52 -24.32
C THR A 118 23.28 16.65 -24.07
N SER A 119 22.91 17.89 -24.41
CA SER A 119 23.74 19.04 -24.11
C SER A 119 23.75 19.28 -22.60
N MET A 120 24.90 19.66 -22.04
CA MET A 120 25.04 19.98 -20.62
C MET A 120 23.99 21.00 -20.15
N VAL A 121 23.63 21.95 -21.01
CA VAL A 121 22.61 22.98 -20.75
C VAL A 121 21.23 22.36 -20.54
N HIS A 122 20.84 21.39 -21.36
CA HIS A 122 19.57 20.68 -21.21
C HIS A 122 19.52 19.92 -19.88
N SER A 123 20.58 19.18 -19.54
CA SER A 123 20.69 18.45 -18.27
C SER A 123 20.64 19.38 -17.07
N LEU A 124 21.34 20.51 -17.11
CA LEU A 124 21.35 21.50 -16.03
C LEU A 124 19.99 22.16 -15.84
N PHE A 125 19.31 22.50 -16.94
CA PHE A 125 17.97 23.07 -16.90
C PHE A 125 16.96 22.08 -16.29
N LEU A 126 16.97 20.83 -16.74
CA LEU A 126 16.10 19.79 -16.20
C LEU A 126 16.42 19.54 -14.72
N ALA A 127 17.70 19.41 -14.35
CA ALA A 127 18.11 19.24 -12.95
C ALA A 127 17.63 20.39 -12.06
N GLY A 128 17.84 21.64 -12.50
CA GLY A 128 17.39 22.83 -11.79
C GLY A 128 15.86 22.83 -11.61
N PHE A 129 15.11 22.51 -12.67
CA PHE A 129 13.66 22.41 -12.60
C PHE A 129 13.20 21.30 -11.64
N GLN A 130 13.81 20.11 -11.66
CA GLN A 130 13.45 19.02 -10.76
C GLN A 130 13.79 19.34 -9.29
N ILE A 131 14.99 19.88 -9.02
CA ILE A 131 15.41 20.25 -7.68
C ILE A 131 14.53 21.37 -7.12
N LEU A 132 14.26 22.43 -7.89
CA LEU A 132 13.34 23.49 -7.47
C LEU A 132 11.90 22.97 -7.34
N GLY A 133 11.49 22.09 -8.24
CA GLY A 133 10.20 21.41 -8.22
C GLY A 133 9.98 20.55 -6.97
N LEU A 134 11.06 20.05 -6.38
CA LEU A 134 11.06 19.30 -5.12
C LEU A 134 11.13 20.23 -3.89
N LEU A 135 12.00 21.24 -3.95
CA LEU A 135 12.27 22.15 -2.83
C LEU A 135 11.15 23.15 -2.59
N LEU A 136 10.53 23.72 -3.64
CA LEU A 136 9.51 24.76 -3.48
C LEU A 136 8.23 24.24 -2.80
N PRO A 137 7.61 23.11 -3.20
CA PRO A 137 6.48 22.54 -2.47
C PRO A 137 6.86 22.13 -1.04
N SER A 138 8.08 21.64 -0.85
CA SER A 138 8.59 21.27 0.48
C SER A 138 8.75 22.49 1.39
N LEU A 139 9.31 23.58 0.88
CA LEU A 139 9.44 24.84 1.61
C LEU A 139 8.07 25.39 1.98
N TRP A 140 7.12 25.36 1.03
CA TRP A 140 5.74 25.76 1.30
C TRP A 140 5.08 24.91 2.40
N ALA A 141 5.27 23.59 2.38
CA ALA A 141 4.80 22.69 3.42
C ALA A 141 5.53 22.86 4.76
N PHE A 142 6.79 23.29 4.74
CA PHE A 142 7.55 23.60 5.95
C PHE A 142 7.05 24.89 6.62
N LEU A 143 6.77 25.93 5.83
CA LEU A 143 6.26 27.23 6.27
C LEU A 143 4.77 27.24 6.64
N ARG A 144 4.12 26.07 6.70
CA ARG A 144 2.69 25.96 7.01
C ARG A 144 2.38 26.37 8.45
N ASP A 145 1.14 26.82 8.65
CA ASP A 145 0.56 26.93 9.98
C ASP A 145 0.22 25.53 10.54
N ARG A 146 0.88 25.15 11.64
CA ARG A 146 0.71 23.84 12.26
C ARG A 146 -0.61 23.72 13.04
N SER A 147 -1.26 24.83 13.39
CA SER A 147 -2.50 24.81 14.17
C SER A 147 -3.70 24.29 13.38
N GLN A 148 -3.67 24.43 12.05
CA GLN A 148 -4.76 24.06 11.14
C GLN A 148 -4.88 22.54 10.90
N LEU A 149 -3.84 21.78 11.26
CA LEU A 149 -3.76 20.34 11.04
C LEU A 149 -3.72 19.59 12.37
N SER A 150 -4.30 18.40 12.40
CA SER A 150 -4.19 17.52 13.56
C SER A 150 -2.73 17.13 13.81
N ARG A 151 -2.39 16.75 15.05
CA ARG A 151 -1.02 16.28 15.40
C ARG A 151 -0.53 15.16 14.47
N ARG A 152 -1.42 14.25 14.07
CA ARG A 152 -1.12 13.13 13.18
C ARG A 152 -0.81 13.59 11.75
N GLU A 153 -1.56 14.55 11.24
CA GLU A 153 -1.32 15.10 9.90
C GLU A 153 -0.01 15.89 9.86
N ASN A 154 0.26 16.69 10.89
CA ASN A 154 1.52 17.40 11.00
C ASN A 154 2.74 16.45 11.04
N GLN A 155 2.63 15.31 11.72
CA GLN A 155 3.68 14.29 11.73
C GLN A 155 3.87 13.65 10.36
N ARG A 156 2.80 13.37 9.62
CA ARG A 156 2.88 12.88 8.23
C ARG A 156 3.57 13.86 7.30
N VAL A 157 3.19 15.14 7.35
CA VAL A 157 3.85 16.19 6.55
C VAL A 157 5.33 16.29 6.92
N ASN A 158 5.67 16.26 8.21
CA ASN A 158 7.06 16.34 8.64
C ASN A 158 7.89 15.13 8.16
N GLY A 159 7.34 13.92 8.21
CA GLY A 159 8.00 12.72 7.67
C GLY A 159 8.27 12.84 6.17
N LEU A 160 7.31 13.36 5.40
CA LEU A 160 7.46 13.60 3.97
C LEU A 160 8.53 14.67 3.68
N LEU A 161 8.57 15.75 4.47
CA LEU A 161 9.58 16.80 4.37
C LEU A 161 11.00 16.30 4.66
N THR A 162 11.20 15.57 5.76
CA THR A 162 12.50 14.99 6.13
C THR A 162 13.03 14.11 5.01
N LEU A 163 12.17 13.27 4.45
CA LEU A 163 12.55 12.37 3.39
C LEU A 163 12.82 13.08 2.07
N THR A 164 12.04 14.11 1.76
CA THR A 164 12.27 14.92 0.57
C THR A 164 13.65 15.57 0.64
N LEU A 165 14.02 16.11 1.80
CA LEU A 165 15.35 16.70 2.02
C LEU A 165 16.48 15.67 1.89
N ILE A 166 16.29 14.46 2.41
CA ILE A 166 17.25 13.35 2.29
C ILE A 166 17.32 12.82 0.84
N GLY A 167 16.22 12.89 0.09
CA GLY A 167 16.15 12.45 -1.30
C GLY A 167 16.86 13.39 -2.28
N VAL A 168 16.99 14.69 -1.98
CA VAL A 168 17.68 15.67 -2.83
C VAL A 168 19.08 15.22 -3.26
N PRO A 169 20.00 14.85 -2.35
CA PRO A 169 21.35 14.43 -2.75
C PRO A 169 21.33 13.17 -3.63
N PHE A 170 20.41 12.24 -3.38
CA PHE A 170 20.26 11.02 -4.20
C PHE A 170 19.76 11.36 -5.61
N ILE A 171 18.79 12.26 -5.74
CA ILE A 171 18.29 12.73 -7.04
C ILE A 171 19.38 13.51 -7.77
N ALA A 172 20.21 14.28 -7.07
CA ALA A 172 21.33 14.99 -7.69
C ALA A 172 22.33 14.03 -8.34
N THR A 173 22.49 12.81 -7.81
CA THR A 173 23.34 11.78 -8.44
C THR A 173 22.82 11.29 -9.79
N ASP A 174 21.54 11.49 -10.12
CA ASP A 174 21.01 11.12 -11.43
C ASP A 174 21.54 12.00 -12.55
N PHE A 175 22.06 13.17 -12.19
CA PHE A 175 22.71 14.11 -13.09
C PHE A 175 24.24 13.99 -12.98
N SER A 176 24.74 12.79 -12.69
CA SER A 176 26.15 12.45 -12.39
C SER A 176 27.17 12.94 -13.41
N ASP A 177 26.79 13.20 -14.67
CA ASP A 177 27.65 13.89 -15.64
C ASP A 177 28.16 15.25 -15.11
N LEU A 178 27.47 15.85 -14.13
CA LEU A 178 27.85 17.07 -13.41
C LEU A 178 28.64 16.82 -12.11
N LEU A 179 28.64 15.59 -11.56
CA LEU A 179 29.17 15.25 -10.23
C LEU A 179 30.18 14.08 -10.20
N THR A 180 30.49 13.46 -11.35
CA THR A 180 31.59 12.53 -11.74
C THR A 180 32.08 11.42 -10.81
N VAL A 181 31.53 11.22 -9.61
CA VAL A 181 32.17 10.40 -8.57
C VAL A 181 31.48 9.05 -8.33
N LEU A 182 30.21 8.88 -8.70
CA LEU A 182 29.42 7.70 -8.32
C LEU A 182 29.18 6.72 -9.48
N PRO A 183 29.33 5.40 -9.25
CA PRO A 183 29.17 4.38 -10.29
C PRO A 183 27.72 3.98 -10.62
N VAL A 184 26.74 4.49 -9.85
CA VAL A 184 25.32 4.15 -9.94
C VAL A 184 24.48 5.40 -9.70
N HIS A 185 23.37 5.51 -10.42
CA HIS A 185 22.40 6.57 -10.27
C HIS A 185 21.42 6.25 -9.12
N LEU A 186 21.48 7.02 -8.03
CA LEU A 186 20.75 6.71 -6.79
C LEU A 186 19.35 7.33 -6.73
N GLY A 187 18.90 8.07 -7.75
CA GLY A 187 17.59 8.73 -7.75
C GLY A 187 16.41 7.75 -7.71
N ALA A 188 16.55 6.55 -8.31
CA ALA A 188 15.56 5.48 -8.20
C ALA A 188 15.33 5.05 -6.74
N ILE A 189 16.40 5.01 -5.95
CA ILE A 189 16.34 4.67 -4.52
C ILE A 189 15.60 5.78 -3.75
N ALA A 190 15.86 7.05 -4.06
CA ALA A 190 15.14 8.16 -3.42
C ALA A 190 13.64 8.13 -3.69
N ILE A 191 13.25 7.82 -4.93
CA ILE A 191 11.85 7.68 -5.31
C ILE A 191 11.19 6.50 -4.59
N LEU A 192 11.89 5.37 -4.47
CA LEU A 192 11.38 4.21 -3.74
C LEU A 192 11.29 4.48 -2.23
N MET A 193 12.26 5.18 -1.66
CA MET A 193 12.21 5.69 -0.29
C MET A 193 11.00 6.60 -0.07
N PHE A 194 10.70 7.50 -1.03
CA PHE A 194 9.49 8.31 -1.06
C PHE A 194 8.22 7.48 -1.01
N ALA A 195 8.10 6.49 -1.90
CA ALA A 195 6.98 5.56 -1.89
C ALA A 195 6.85 4.85 -0.53
N TYR A 196 7.94 4.33 0.02
CA TYR A 196 7.95 3.70 1.35
C TYR A 196 7.44 4.62 2.46
N ALA A 197 7.93 5.86 2.53
CA ALA A 197 7.51 6.79 3.56
C ALA A 197 6.04 7.20 3.44
N THR A 198 5.52 7.36 2.22
CA THR A 198 4.10 7.67 2.02
C THR A 198 3.20 6.55 2.57
N VAL A 199 3.55 5.30 2.30
CA VAL A 199 2.84 4.11 2.80
C VAL A 199 3.01 3.97 4.31
N HIS A 200 4.24 4.06 4.82
CA HIS A 200 4.53 3.90 6.24
C HIS A 200 3.84 4.97 7.09
N SER A 201 3.83 6.23 6.63
CA SER A 201 3.17 7.33 7.33
C SER A 201 1.63 7.23 7.30
N ALA A 202 1.08 6.53 6.30
CA ALA A 202 -0.33 6.16 6.27
C ALA A 202 -0.65 5.12 7.36
N ARG A 203 0.21 4.11 7.53
CA ARG A 203 0.05 3.01 8.51
C ARG A 203 0.28 3.45 9.95
N LEU A 204 1.40 4.13 10.20
CA LEU A 204 1.90 4.49 11.53
C LEU A 204 2.11 6.01 11.64
N PRO A 205 1.03 6.80 11.80
CA PRO A 205 1.11 8.27 11.74
C PRO A 205 1.96 8.91 12.84
N ARG A 206 2.28 8.16 13.91
CA ARG A 206 3.05 8.64 15.07
C ARG A 206 4.56 8.51 14.89
N GLN A 207 5.03 7.69 13.96
CA GLN A 207 6.45 7.43 13.77
C GLN A 207 6.96 8.18 12.54
N ASN A 208 8.12 8.81 12.66
CA ASN A 208 8.80 9.36 11.48
C ASN A 208 9.36 8.17 10.67
N PRO A 209 9.00 8.01 9.38
CA PRO A 209 9.42 6.87 8.57
C PRO A 209 10.94 6.69 8.53
N VAL A 210 11.69 7.79 8.52
CA VAL A 210 13.16 7.76 8.40
C VAL A 210 13.86 7.48 9.72
N LEU A 211 13.31 7.94 10.84
CA LEU A 211 13.86 7.64 12.19
C LEU A 211 13.20 6.38 12.80
N SER A 212 12.48 5.60 12.01
CA SER A 212 11.87 4.37 12.49
C SER A 212 12.94 3.31 12.72
N TRP A 213 12.78 2.50 13.78
CA TRP A 213 13.64 1.35 14.04
C TRP A 213 13.72 0.41 12.82
N ARG A 214 12.61 0.30 12.06
CA ARG A 214 12.54 -0.50 10.84
C ARG A 214 13.46 0.02 9.74
N PHE A 215 13.47 1.33 9.52
CA PHE A 215 14.34 1.93 8.51
C PHE A 215 15.82 1.80 8.90
N LEU A 216 16.14 1.98 10.20
CA LEU A 216 17.48 1.73 10.71
C LEU A 216 17.90 0.26 10.54
N SER A 217 17.02 -0.69 10.84
CA SER A 217 17.29 -2.11 10.62
C SER A 217 17.49 -2.44 9.14
N LEU A 218 16.80 -1.74 8.23
CA LEU A 218 16.97 -1.91 6.78
C LEU A 218 18.34 -1.43 6.32
N ILE A 219 18.80 -0.27 6.81
CA ILE A 219 20.15 0.22 6.53
C ILE A 219 21.19 -0.77 7.07
N LEU A 220 21.05 -1.20 8.34
CA LEU A 220 22.01 -2.08 8.98
C LEU A 220 22.08 -3.44 8.28
N THR A 221 20.94 -4.05 7.95
CA THR A 221 20.89 -5.32 7.21
C THR A 221 21.53 -5.19 5.84
N THR A 222 21.26 -4.11 5.11
CA THR A 222 21.91 -3.85 3.82
C THR A 222 23.42 -3.73 3.97
N LEU A 223 23.88 -2.99 4.99
CA LEU A 223 25.30 -2.79 5.27
C LEU A 223 26.01 -4.06 5.74
N LEU A 224 25.28 -5.06 6.24
CA LEU A 224 25.84 -6.38 6.59
C LEU A 224 25.82 -7.36 5.41
N VAL A 225 24.72 -7.38 4.64
CA VAL A 225 24.52 -8.31 3.53
C VAL A 225 25.45 -7.99 2.36
N ALA A 226 25.64 -6.72 2.00
CA ALA A 226 26.47 -6.35 0.86
C ALA A 226 27.96 -6.74 1.03
N PRO A 227 28.63 -6.45 2.17
CA PRO A 227 29.98 -6.96 2.43
C PRO A 227 30.05 -8.48 2.50
N ALA A 228 29.06 -9.15 3.11
CA ALA A 228 29.03 -10.61 3.19
C ALA A 228 28.98 -11.26 1.80
N LEU A 229 28.14 -10.73 0.90
CA LEU A 229 28.07 -11.20 -0.49
C LEU A 229 29.39 -10.97 -1.24
N ILE A 230 30.08 -9.85 -1.00
CA ILE A 230 31.36 -9.56 -1.64
C ILE A 230 32.44 -10.51 -1.16
N TRP A 231 32.46 -10.79 0.14
CA TRP A 231 33.35 -11.79 0.73
C TRP A 231 33.09 -13.19 0.18
N LEU A 232 31.83 -13.56 -0.05
CA LEU A 232 31.45 -14.86 -0.61
C LEU A 232 31.73 -15.00 -2.12
N THR A 233 31.84 -13.89 -2.85
CA THR A 233 31.94 -13.89 -4.33
C THR A 233 33.31 -13.46 -4.85
N ASP A 234 34.25 -13.15 -3.95
CA ASP A 234 35.59 -12.63 -4.27
C ASP A 234 35.59 -11.39 -5.19
N LEU A 235 34.50 -10.61 -5.16
CA LEU A 235 34.33 -9.40 -5.96
C LEU A 235 35.06 -8.20 -5.31
N SER A 236 36.38 -8.15 -5.42
CA SER A 236 37.24 -7.18 -4.70
C SER A 236 37.21 -5.72 -5.19
N ARG A 237 36.40 -5.39 -6.21
CA ARG A 237 36.40 -4.05 -6.82
C ARG A 237 35.42 -3.11 -6.11
N TRP A 238 35.91 -1.93 -5.68
CA TRP A 238 35.11 -0.88 -5.00
C TRP A 238 33.85 -0.46 -5.75
N ASP A 239 33.92 -0.40 -7.08
CA ASP A 239 32.77 -0.11 -7.96
C ASP A 239 31.65 -1.16 -7.79
N THR A 240 32.03 -2.44 -7.78
CA THR A 240 31.10 -3.56 -7.57
C THR A 240 30.48 -3.52 -6.17
N PHE A 241 31.24 -3.10 -5.16
CA PHE A 241 30.72 -2.92 -3.80
C PHE A 241 29.56 -1.93 -3.76
N ILE A 242 29.72 -0.76 -4.38
CA ILE A 242 28.70 0.29 -4.39
C ILE A 242 27.47 -0.18 -5.17
N LYS A 243 27.67 -0.81 -6.34
CA LYS A 243 26.59 -1.39 -7.16
C LYS A 243 25.77 -2.44 -6.42
N LEU A 244 26.45 -3.38 -5.77
CA LEU A 244 25.79 -4.44 -5.01
C LEU A 244 25.02 -3.87 -3.81
N THR A 245 25.62 -2.93 -3.09
CA THR A 245 24.98 -2.26 -1.95
C THR A 245 23.70 -1.55 -2.39
N ALA A 246 23.75 -0.81 -3.50
CA ALA A 246 22.58 -0.14 -4.09
C ALA A 246 21.48 -1.14 -4.49
N LEU A 247 21.85 -2.28 -5.11
CA LEU A 247 20.89 -3.31 -5.48
C LEU A 247 20.24 -3.95 -4.25
N VAL A 248 21.03 -4.40 -3.28
CA VAL A 248 20.53 -5.03 -2.04
C VAL A 248 19.62 -4.09 -1.27
N PHE A 249 19.99 -2.81 -1.18
CA PHE A 249 19.15 -1.79 -0.55
C PHE A 249 17.81 -1.66 -1.29
N THR A 250 17.84 -1.59 -2.62
CA THR A 250 16.64 -1.46 -3.46
C THR A 250 15.70 -2.65 -3.27
N VAL A 251 16.22 -3.87 -3.32
CA VAL A 251 15.44 -5.10 -3.11
C VAL A 251 14.84 -5.15 -1.71
N SER A 252 15.63 -4.84 -0.68
CA SER A 252 15.17 -4.84 0.71
C SER A 252 14.07 -3.81 0.93
N LEU A 253 14.19 -2.63 0.33
CA LEU A 253 13.22 -1.55 0.44
C LEU A 253 11.95 -1.85 -0.35
N LEU A 254 12.07 -2.45 -1.53
CA LEU A 254 10.93 -2.97 -2.30
C LEU A 254 10.14 -4.00 -1.49
N LEU A 255 10.81 -5.02 -0.95
CA LEU A 255 10.13 -6.07 -0.18
C LEU A 255 9.43 -5.50 1.05
N THR A 256 10.11 -4.61 1.77
CA THR A 256 9.54 -3.94 2.94
C THR A 256 8.32 -3.10 2.57
N LEU A 257 8.37 -2.38 1.44
CA LEU A 257 7.25 -1.60 0.92
C LEU A 257 6.05 -2.48 0.57
N LEU A 258 6.28 -3.60 -0.12
CA LEU A 258 5.21 -4.56 -0.47
C LEU A 258 4.55 -5.15 0.79
N LEU A 259 5.35 -5.54 1.78
CA LEU A 259 4.82 -6.01 3.07
C LEU A 259 4.01 -4.93 3.79
N GLU A 260 4.46 -3.67 3.76
CA GLU A 260 3.71 -2.57 4.37
C GLU A 260 2.38 -2.30 3.65
N LEU A 261 2.35 -2.43 2.32
CA LEU A 261 1.12 -2.33 1.51
C LEU A 261 0.12 -3.44 1.83
N LEU A 262 0.59 -4.69 1.95
CA LEU A 262 -0.26 -5.82 2.36
C LEU A 262 -0.85 -5.57 3.75
N ASN A 263 -0.01 -5.22 4.72
CA ASN A 263 -0.45 -4.90 6.08
C ASN A 263 -1.46 -3.73 6.13
N LEU A 264 -1.28 -2.72 5.28
CA LEU A 264 -2.23 -1.61 5.17
C LEU A 264 -3.57 -2.04 4.63
N ARG A 265 -3.57 -2.93 3.63
CA ARG A 265 -4.79 -3.51 3.07
C ARG A 265 -5.56 -4.24 4.15
N ASP A 266 -4.91 -5.13 4.89
CA ASP A 266 -5.53 -5.93 5.94
C ASP A 266 -6.15 -5.06 7.05
N GLN A 267 -5.40 -4.07 7.55
CA GLN A 267 -5.90 -3.11 8.55
C GLN A 267 -7.10 -2.30 8.03
N SER A 268 -7.12 -1.99 6.75
CA SER A 268 -8.24 -1.26 6.15
C SER A 268 -9.50 -2.13 6.10
N GLU A 269 -9.36 -3.42 5.78
CA GLU A 269 -10.44 -4.40 5.70
C GLU A 269 -11.05 -4.63 7.09
N GLU A 270 -10.22 -4.87 8.11
CA GLU A 270 -10.65 -5.01 9.50
C GLU A 270 -11.46 -3.80 10.00
N ARG A 271 -10.95 -2.57 9.81
CA ARG A 271 -11.66 -1.35 10.25
C ARG A 271 -12.99 -1.13 9.52
N ALA A 272 -13.13 -1.70 8.33
CA ALA A 272 -14.34 -1.58 7.55
C ALA A 272 -15.36 -2.62 7.95
N LEU A 273 -14.90 -3.85 8.21
CA LEU A 273 -15.73 -4.88 8.79
C LEU A 273 -16.31 -4.39 10.12
N LEU A 274 -15.49 -3.85 11.04
CA LEU A 274 -15.97 -3.26 12.30
C LEU A 274 -17.04 -2.19 12.11
N ARG A 275 -16.89 -1.32 11.10
CA ARG A 275 -17.90 -0.31 10.77
C ARG A 275 -19.19 -0.94 10.28
N VAL A 276 -19.12 -1.94 9.41
CA VAL A 276 -20.31 -2.65 8.95
C VAL A 276 -20.97 -3.38 10.11
N LEU A 277 -20.20 -4.11 10.94
CA LEU A 277 -20.68 -4.81 12.13
C LEU A 277 -21.45 -3.87 13.07
N SER A 278 -20.96 -2.65 13.29
CA SER A 278 -21.65 -1.66 14.12
C SER A 278 -22.99 -1.19 13.54
N ALA A 279 -23.16 -1.26 12.22
CA ALA A 279 -24.33 -0.81 11.48
C ALA A 279 -25.22 -1.95 10.98
N LEU A 280 -24.96 -3.20 11.40
CA LEU A 280 -25.80 -4.34 11.08
C LEU A 280 -27.10 -4.27 11.87
N ASP A 281 -28.20 -4.54 11.18
CA ASP A 281 -29.52 -4.71 11.76
C ASP A 281 -29.88 -6.20 11.70
N PHE A 282 -29.92 -6.87 12.85
CA PHE A 282 -30.14 -8.33 12.93
C PHE A 282 -31.60 -8.72 12.74
N SER A 283 -32.54 -7.78 12.81
CA SER A 283 -33.95 -8.02 12.52
C SER A 283 -34.19 -8.41 11.04
N ARG A 284 -33.19 -8.19 10.16
CA ARG A 284 -33.23 -8.57 8.74
C ARG A 284 -32.03 -9.46 8.39
N PRO A 285 -32.08 -10.78 8.67
CA PRO A 285 -30.93 -11.68 8.52
C PRO A 285 -30.38 -11.75 7.08
N GLU A 286 -31.24 -11.63 6.07
CA GLU A 286 -30.82 -11.58 4.66
C GLU A 286 -29.95 -10.36 4.34
N ALA A 287 -30.29 -9.20 4.91
CA ALA A 287 -29.52 -7.98 4.73
C ALA A 287 -28.16 -8.05 5.44
N VAL A 288 -28.08 -8.80 6.54
CA VAL A 288 -26.83 -9.06 7.27
C VAL A 288 -25.88 -9.89 6.41
N VAL A 289 -26.33 -11.06 5.93
CA VAL A 289 -25.51 -11.95 5.11
C VAL A 289 -25.04 -11.25 3.83
N ASN A 290 -25.94 -10.56 3.11
CA ASN A 290 -25.59 -9.82 1.89
C ASN A 290 -24.58 -8.67 2.12
N ARG A 291 -24.49 -8.14 3.35
CA ARG A 291 -23.47 -7.16 3.71
C ARG A 291 -22.15 -7.84 4.10
N LEU A 292 -22.20 -9.00 4.75
CA LEU A 292 -21.03 -9.76 5.17
C LEU A 292 -20.30 -10.38 3.97
N THR A 293 -21.01 -10.89 2.95
CA THR A 293 -20.43 -11.48 1.73
C THR A 293 -19.56 -10.52 0.90
N ARG A 294 -19.55 -9.23 1.25
CA ARG A 294 -18.67 -8.23 0.63
C ARG A 294 -17.25 -8.22 1.20
N PHE A 295 -16.99 -9.01 2.23
CA PHE A 295 -15.69 -9.07 2.92
C PHE A 295 -15.09 -10.47 2.76
N SER A 296 -13.78 -10.52 2.47
CA SER A 296 -13.03 -11.77 2.27
C SER A 296 -13.32 -12.87 3.32
N PRO A 297 -13.38 -12.59 4.64
CA PRO A 297 -13.68 -13.61 5.65
C PRO A 297 -15.06 -14.28 5.50
N PHE A 298 -16.00 -13.64 4.80
CA PHE A 298 -17.40 -14.06 4.68
C PHE A 298 -17.86 -14.13 3.22
N GLU A 299 -16.95 -14.11 2.24
CA GLU A 299 -17.30 -14.08 0.81
C GLU A 299 -18.25 -15.22 0.42
N HIS A 300 -18.04 -16.38 1.05
CA HIS A 300 -18.83 -17.59 0.90
C HIS A 300 -19.75 -17.81 2.11
N ALA A 301 -20.33 -16.73 2.65
CA ALA A 301 -21.35 -16.83 3.69
C ALA A 301 -22.75 -16.92 3.06
N TRP A 302 -23.59 -17.81 3.57
CA TRP A 302 -24.99 -17.90 3.16
C TRP A 302 -25.92 -18.11 4.35
N LEU A 303 -27.18 -17.71 4.13
CA LEU A 303 -28.24 -17.83 5.13
C LEU A 303 -28.83 -19.23 5.08
N ILE A 304 -28.98 -19.84 6.25
CA ILE A 304 -29.63 -21.13 6.44
C ILE A 304 -30.83 -20.91 7.37
N ARG A 305 -31.94 -21.60 7.07
CA ARG A 305 -33.08 -21.73 7.98
C ARG A 305 -33.41 -23.21 8.21
N PRO A 306 -33.91 -23.59 9.39
CA PRO A 306 -34.36 -24.96 9.63
C PRO A 306 -35.50 -25.31 8.65
N GLY A 307 -35.49 -26.55 8.16
CA GLY A 307 -36.48 -27.04 7.19
C GLY A 307 -36.25 -26.54 5.75
N SER A 308 -35.14 -25.85 5.48
CA SER A 308 -34.74 -25.47 4.11
C SER A 308 -33.49 -26.25 3.68
N GLY A 309 -33.58 -26.90 2.51
CA GLY A 309 -32.47 -27.70 1.96
C GLY A 309 -32.11 -28.91 2.83
N PRO A 310 -30.81 -29.18 3.09
CA PRO A 310 -30.36 -30.35 3.85
C PRO A 310 -30.45 -30.18 5.39
N VAL A 311 -31.11 -29.11 5.89
CA VAL A 311 -31.18 -28.80 7.33
C VAL A 311 -32.50 -29.30 7.92
N PRO A 312 -32.47 -30.13 8.99
CA PRO A 312 -33.67 -30.60 9.66
C PRO A 312 -34.57 -29.47 10.17
N ALA A 313 -35.89 -29.71 10.22
CA ALA A 313 -36.87 -28.70 10.65
C ALA A 313 -36.83 -28.43 12.17
N ASP A 314 -36.33 -29.39 12.95
CA ASP A 314 -36.15 -29.36 14.40
C ASP A 314 -34.73 -28.90 14.82
N PHE A 315 -33.89 -28.54 13.86
CA PHE A 315 -32.51 -28.11 14.11
C PHE A 315 -32.47 -26.80 14.90
N ARG A 316 -31.85 -26.82 16.09
CA ARG A 316 -31.70 -25.66 16.97
C ARG A 316 -30.29 -25.55 17.54
N LEU A 317 -29.75 -24.34 17.51
CA LEU A 317 -28.41 -24.04 18.01
C LEU A 317 -28.46 -23.03 19.15
N GLN A 318 -27.48 -23.11 20.05
CA GLN A 318 -27.36 -22.15 21.13
C GLN A 318 -26.85 -20.81 20.59
N PRO A 319 -27.49 -19.67 20.92
CA PRO A 319 -26.98 -18.36 20.55
C PRO A 319 -25.62 -18.12 21.24
N ASN A 320 -24.78 -17.28 20.63
CA ASN A 320 -23.43 -16.94 21.14
C ASN A 320 -22.44 -18.12 21.21
N ARG A 321 -22.68 -19.17 20.42
CA ARG A 321 -21.71 -20.24 20.16
C ARG A 321 -21.41 -20.35 18.67
N ILE A 322 -20.23 -20.89 18.39
CA ILE A 322 -19.82 -21.24 17.03
C ILE A 322 -19.66 -22.73 16.94
N TYR A 323 -20.23 -23.27 15.88
CA TYR A 323 -20.11 -24.66 15.51
C TYR A 323 -19.13 -24.77 14.36
N ARG A 324 -18.24 -25.76 14.43
CA ARG A 324 -17.20 -26.03 13.42
C ARG A 324 -17.40 -27.42 12.86
N ARG A 325 -17.13 -27.60 11.57
CA ARG A 325 -17.18 -28.91 10.90
C ARG A 325 -16.24 -29.91 11.58
N ASN A 326 -15.01 -29.46 11.87
CA ASN A 326 -14.05 -30.19 12.69
C ASN A 326 -13.93 -29.50 14.07
N PRO A 327 -14.55 -30.03 15.14
CA PRO A 327 -14.42 -29.46 16.46
C PRO A 327 -12.96 -29.54 16.96
N PRO A 328 -12.48 -28.55 17.72
CA PRO A 328 -11.12 -28.57 18.24
C PRO A 328 -10.93 -29.76 19.19
N SER A 329 -9.95 -30.62 18.89
CA SER A 329 -9.52 -31.73 19.72
C SER A 329 -8.69 -31.20 20.91
N GLY A 330 -9.35 -30.70 21.94
CA GLY A 330 -8.73 -30.15 23.15
C GLY A 330 -9.63 -30.27 24.37
N PRO A 331 -9.15 -29.89 25.57
CA PRO A 331 -9.87 -30.06 26.85
C PRO A 331 -11.18 -29.25 26.98
N GLU A 332 -11.51 -28.39 26.02
CA GLU A 332 -12.81 -27.70 25.91
C GLU A 332 -13.90 -28.55 25.23
N ALA A 333 -13.56 -29.72 24.69
CA ALA A 333 -14.52 -30.65 24.11
C ALA A 333 -15.37 -31.28 25.22
N THR A 334 -16.56 -30.73 25.43
CA THR A 334 -17.55 -31.35 26.32
C THR A 334 -18.09 -32.63 25.65
N PRO A 335 -17.92 -33.83 26.24
CA PRO A 335 -18.15 -35.11 25.55
C PRO A 335 -19.61 -35.40 25.15
N HIS A 336 -20.56 -34.54 25.54
CA HIS A 336 -22.01 -34.79 25.43
C HIS A 336 -22.79 -33.70 24.69
N ASP A 337 -22.14 -32.80 23.97
CA ASP A 337 -22.86 -31.76 23.23
C ASP A 337 -23.39 -32.31 21.89
N THR A 338 -24.59 -32.90 21.92
CA THR A 338 -25.30 -33.41 20.72
C THR A 338 -25.45 -32.31 19.66
N SER A 339 -25.62 -31.05 20.09
CA SER A 339 -25.73 -29.90 19.18
C SER A 339 -24.49 -29.69 18.32
N HIS A 340 -23.29 -30.04 18.81
CA HIS A 340 -22.06 -29.98 18.02
C HIS A 340 -21.98 -31.06 16.95
N ARG A 341 -22.50 -32.26 17.23
CA ARG A 341 -22.53 -33.36 16.25
C ARG A 341 -23.55 -33.07 15.15
N ASP A 342 -24.74 -32.61 15.53
CA ASP A 342 -25.80 -32.27 14.57
C ASP A 342 -25.35 -31.09 13.68
N ALA A 343 -24.71 -30.08 14.27
CA ALA A 343 -24.15 -28.97 13.50
C ALA A 343 -23.01 -29.40 12.57
N ALA A 344 -22.14 -30.33 12.98
CA ALA A 344 -21.08 -30.85 12.11
C ALA A 344 -21.64 -31.61 10.91
N ALA A 345 -22.71 -32.40 11.10
CA ALA A 345 -23.39 -33.10 10.01
C ALA A 345 -24.06 -32.13 9.03
N VAL A 346 -24.69 -31.05 9.53
CA VAL A 346 -25.25 -29.99 8.70
C VAL A 346 -24.14 -29.23 7.95
N LEU A 347 -23.02 -28.92 8.60
CA LEU A 347 -21.88 -28.27 7.96
C LEU A 347 -21.27 -29.13 6.84
N GLU A 348 -21.17 -30.44 7.06
CA GLU A 348 -20.70 -31.39 6.06
C GLU A 348 -21.63 -31.50 4.86
N SER A 349 -22.95 -31.52 5.07
CA SER A 349 -23.91 -31.64 3.97
C SER A 349 -23.99 -30.39 3.10
N ILE A 350 -23.66 -29.22 3.64
CA ILE A 350 -23.69 -27.94 2.92
C ILE A 350 -22.29 -27.52 2.43
N GLY A 351 -21.23 -28.18 2.91
CA GLY A 351 -19.85 -27.84 2.55
C GLY A 351 -19.32 -26.57 3.22
N ALA A 352 -19.85 -26.20 4.40
CA ALA A 352 -19.34 -25.08 5.20
C ALA A 352 -18.42 -25.56 6.32
N ASP A 353 -17.61 -24.65 6.85
CA ASP A 353 -16.69 -24.93 7.95
C ASP A 353 -17.18 -24.38 9.29
N ILE A 354 -17.94 -23.28 9.26
CA ILE A 354 -18.37 -22.52 10.44
C ILE A 354 -19.88 -22.23 10.36
N LEU A 355 -20.59 -22.43 11.47
CA LEU A 355 -22.02 -22.14 11.62
C LEU A 355 -22.28 -21.36 12.92
N PHE A 356 -23.09 -20.30 12.85
CA PHE A 356 -23.50 -19.52 14.02
C PHE A 356 -24.90 -18.89 13.84
N VAL A 357 -25.53 -18.52 14.95
CA VAL A 357 -26.89 -17.93 14.97
C VAL A 357 -26.84 -16.42 14.68
N ILE A 358 -27.63 -15.95 13.72
CA ILE A 358 -27.80 -14.52 13.39
C ILE A 358 -29.01 -13.94 14.12
N ASP A 359 -30.13 -14.67 14.13
CA ASP A 359 -31.37 -14.24 14.78
C ASP A 359 -32.00 -15.43 15.51
N PRO A 360 -32.03 -15.42 16.85
CA PRO A 360 -32.61 -16.51 17.64
C PRO A 360 -34.14 -16.55 17.55
N ASN A 361 -34.81 -15.48 17.14
CA ASN A 361 -36.27 -15.44 17.07
C ASN A 361 -36.81 -16.08 15.79
N THR A 362 -36.05 -16.01 14.69
CA THR A 362 -36.41 -16.60 13.39
C THR A 362 -35.64 -17.87 13.06
N ASP A 363 -34.84 -18.39 14.00
CA ASP A 363 -33.92 -19.52 13.81
C ASP A 363 -33.04 -19.35 12.55
N ALA A 364 -32.57 -18.12 12.32
CA ALA A 364 -31.75 -17.81 11.16
C ALA A 364 -30.27 -18.05 11.46
N TYR A 365 -29.62 -18.92 10.68
CA TYR A 365 -28.23 -19.31 10.86
C TYR A 365 -27.34 -18.80 9.70
N CYS A 366 -26.10 -18.43 10.02
CA CYS A 366 -25.07 -18.11 9.02
C CYS A 366 -24.12 -19.30 8.90
N ALA A 367 -24.01 -19.90 7.72
CA ALA A 367 -22.92 -20.81 7.39
C ALA A 367 -21.87 -20.07 6.58
N VAL A 368 -20.60 -20.42 6.82
CA VAL A 368 -19.45 -19.83 6.15
C VAL A 368 -18.47 -20.94 5.78
N GLU A 369 -18.08 -20.98 4.50
CA GLU A 369 -16.96 -21.76 4.00
C GLU A 369 -15.66 -20.97 4.19
N VAL A 370 -14.66 -21.56 4.85
CA VAL A 370 -13.37 -20.92 5.15
C VAL A 370 -12.35 -21.37 4.12
N GLN A 371 -12.24 -20.62 3.02
CA GLN A 371 -11.23 -20.89 1.99
C GLN A 371 -9.82 -20.43 2.36
N ASP A 372 -9.70 -19.36 3.17
CA ASP A 372 -8.41 -18.85 3.65
C ASP A 372 -8.23 -19.18 5.14
N PRO A 373 -7.39 -20.17 5.50
CA PRO A 373 -7.14 -20.53 6.90
C PRO A 373 -6.36 -19.45 7.67
N THR A 374 -5.78 -18.46 6.98
CA THR A 374 -5.11 -17.30 7.63
C THR A 374 -6.08 -16.18 7.99
N ALA A 375 -7.30 -16.19 7.41
CA ALA A 375 -8.33 -15.26 7.80
C ALA A 375 -8.85 -15.59 9.20
N ASN A 376 -8.91 -14.59 10.08
CA ASN A 376 -9.51 -14.69 11.43
C ASN A 376 -11.05 -14.87 11.40
N THR A 377 -11.58 -15.61 10.43
CA THR A 377 -13.02 -15.83 10.20
C THR A 377 -13.71 -16.37 11.44
N ALA A 378 -13.06 -17.27 12.17
CA ALA A 378 -13.59 -17.81 13.42
C ALA A 378 -13.74 -16.74 14.50
N ASP A 379 -12.78 -15.83 14.66
CA ASP A 379 -12.87 -14.77 15.67
C ASP A 379 -13.89 -13.71 15.27
N TRP A 380 -14.00 -13.38 13.98
CA TRP A 380 -15.05 -12.50 13.48
C TRP A 380 -16.45 -13.11 13.65
N ALA A 381 -16.60 -14.41 13.41
CA ALA A 381 -17.84 -15.13 13.68
C ALA A 381 -18.19 -15.11 15.18
N LYS A 382 -17.20 -15.10 16.09
CA LYS A 382 -17.47 -15.01 17.56
C LYS A 382 -18.05 -13.66 17.91
N ILE A 383 -17.45 -12.61 17.37
CA ILE A 383 -17.91 -11.23 17.55
C ILE A 383 -19.33 -11.08 17.00
N LEU A 384 -19.62 -11.64 15.83
CA LEU A 384 -20.96 -11.62 15.23
C LEU A 384 -22.01 -12.36 16.06
N ALA A 385 -21.71 -13.58 16.51
CA ALA A 385 -22.63 -14.36 17.35
C ALA A 385 -22.91 -13.67 18.70
N ALA A 386 -21.92 -13.00 19.27
CA ALA A 386 -22.08 -12.20 20.48
C ALA A 386 -22.92 -10.94 20.23
N LEU A 387 -22.69 -10.23 19.12
CA LEU A 387 -23.46 -9.05 18.73
C LEU A 387 -24.93 -9.37 18.45
N ALA A 388 -25.20 -10.49 17.76
CA ALA A 388 -26.54 -10.98 17.49
C ALA A 388 -27.34 -11.19 18.78
N ARG A 389 -26.76 -11.91 19.75
CA ARG A 389 -27.37 -12.14 21.07
C ARG A 389 -27.58 -10.85 21.85
N ALA A 390 -26.60 -9.94 21.83
CA ALA A 390 -26.71 -8.69 22.57
C ALA A 390 -27.87 -7.81 22.06
N LYS A 391 -28.12 -7.81 20.74
CA LYS A 391 -29.25 -7.09 20.16
C LYS A 391 -30.59 -7.80 20.38
N SER A 392 -30.64 -9.13 20.31
CA SER A 392 -31.87 -9.88 20.58
C SER A 392 -32.37 -9.82 22.03
N LEU A 393 -31.55 -9.33 22.97
CA LEU A 393 -31.92 -9.12 24.38
C LEU A 393 -32.49 -7.72 24.65
N ASN A 394 -32.31 -6.78 23.72
CA ASN A 394 -32.77 -5.39 23.86
C ASN A 394 -34.08 -5.11 23.11
N ASP A 395 -34.49 -6.01 22.22
CA ASP A 395 -35.83 -6.07 21.61
C ASP A 395 -36.70 -7.01 22.43
#